data_AF-A0A953X285-F1
#
_entry.id   AF-A0A953X285-F1
#
_cell.length_a   1.000
_cell.length_b   1.000
_cell.length_c   1.000
_cell.angle_alpha   90.00
_cell.angle_beta   90.00
_cell.angle_gamma   90.00
#
_symmetry.space_group_name_H-M   'P 1'
#
loop_
_entity.id
_entity.type
_entity.pdbx_description
1 polymer ?
#
loop_
_entity_poly.entity_id
_entity_poly.type
_entity_poly.pdbx_seq_one_letter_code
_entity_poly.pdbx_strand_id
1 'polypeptide(L)' 'MARGTTLSIDAMGGDHAPGVVVDGLALLVADRPDTRLILFGDEAALTLLVAAHPGL' A
#
# COMPACT_ATOMS: atom_id res chain seq x y z
N MET A 1 -8.00 12.66 -19.73
CA MET A 1 -7.70 11.49 -18.88
C MET A 1 -6.48 11.85 -18.04
N ALA A 2 -6.67 12.13 -16.75
CA ALA A 2 -5.53 12.31 -15.86
C ALA A 2 -4.74 10.99 -15.84
N ARG A 3 -3.42 11.05 -15.95
CA ARG A 3 -2.57 9.87 -15.78
C ARG A 3 -2.74 9.40 -14.33
N GLY A 4 -2.99 8.11 -14.12
CA GLY A 4 -3.05 7.54 -12.78
C GLY A 4 -1.79 7.89 -11.99
N THR A 5 -1.96 8.35 -10.75
CA THR A 5 -0.84 8.82 -9.92
C THR A 5 -0.09 7.61 -9.34
N THR A 6 1.24 7.59 -9.48
CA THR A 6 2.08 6.58 -8.82
C THR A 6 2.65 7.15 -7.54
N LEU A 7 2.47 6.43 -6.41
CA LEU A 7 2.99 6.81 -5.10
C LEU A 7 4.06 5.80 -4.67
N SER A 8 5.19 6.32 -4.19
CA SER A 8 6.27 5.57 -3.56
C SER A 8 6.11 5.69 -2.05
N ILE A 9 5.96 4.56 -1.35
CA ILE A 9 5.64 4.53 0.08
C ILE A 9 6.73 3.75 0.83
N ASP A 10 7.31 4.37 1.85
CA ASP A 10 8.04 3.64 2.90
C ASP A 10 7.02 2.95 3.80
N ALA A 11 6.95 1.62 3.70
CA ALA A 11 5.99 0.84 4.44
C ALA A 11 6.47 0.48 5.85
N MET A 12 7.74 0.72 6.19
CA MET A 12 8.34 0.26 7.44
C MET A 12 8.42 1.35 8.51
N GLY A 13 8.14 2.60 8.16
CA GLY A 13 8.22 3.74 9.08
C GLY A 13 7.00 3.87 10.00
N GLY A 14 7.25 3.92 11.30
CA GLY A 14 6.26 4.25 12.33
C GLY A 14 5.99 3.12 13.33
N ASP A 15 5.32 3.46 14.43
CA ASP A 15 5.18 2.57 15.59
C ASP A 15 4.38 1.28 15.31
N HIS A 16 3.49 1.33 14.32
CA HIS A 16 2.61 0.21 13.95
C HIS A 16 2.82 -0.26 12.50
N ALA A 17 3.95 0.10 11.90
CA ALA A 17 4.34 -0.36 10.58
C ALA A 17 4.82 -1.82 10.61
N PRO A 18 4.69 -2.58 9.50
CA PRO A 18 4.07 -2.19 8.23
C PRO A 18 2.54 -2.29 8.17
N GLY A 19 1.91 -2.90 9.17
CA GLY A 19 0.46 -3.18 9.17
C GLY A 19 -0.41 -1.95 8.92
N VAL A 20 -0.25 -0.91 9.75
CA VAL A 20 -1.09 0.30 9.66
C VAL A 20 -0.94 1.03 8.31
N VAL A 21 0.24 0.93 7.68
CA VAL A 21 0.50 1.54 6.38
C VAL A 21 -0.27 0.78 5.30
N VAL A 22 -0.19 -0.56 5.30
CA VAL A 22 -0.91 -1.40 4.34
C VAL A 22 -2.43 -1.24 4.49
N ASP A 23 -2.95 -1.18 5.72
CA ASP A 23 -4.37 -0.92 6.00
C ASP A 23 -4.85 0.39 5.35
N GLY A 24 -4.08 1.47 5.52
CA GLY A 24 -4.42 2.78 4.94
C GLY A 24 -4.36 2.78 3.41
N LEU A 25 -3.43 2.03 2.82
CA LEU A 25 -3.32 1.90 1.37
C LEU A 25 -4.47 1.12 0.76
N ALA A 26 -4.98 0.09 1.44
CA ALA A 26 -6.18 -0.63 1.02
C ALA A 26 -7.39 0.32 0.92
N LEU A 27 -7.55 1.24 1.88
CA LEU A 27 -8.60 2.27 1.83
C LEU A 27 -8.38 3.24 0.66
N LEU A 28 -7.13 3.64 0.40
CA LEU A 28 -6.80 4.55 -0.70
C LEU A 28 -7.14 3.93 -2.06
N VAL A 29 -6.77 2.67 -2.31
CA VAL A 29 -7.03 2.00 -3.60
C VAL A 29 -8.53 1.78 -3.81
N ALA A 30 -9.29 1.54 -2.75
CA ALA A 30 -10.75 1.46 -2.82
C ALA A 30 -11.40 2.80 -3.23
N ASP A 31 -10.88 3.94 -2.74
CA ASP A 31 -11.36 5.29 -3.08
C ASP A 31 -10.83 5.80 -4.44
N ARG A 32 -9.59 5.44 -4.79
CA ARG A 32 -8.87 5.89 -6.00
C ARG A 32 -8.25 4.71 -6.75
N PRO A 33 -9.06 3.95 -7.51
CA PRO A 33 -8.61 2.72 -8.16
C PRO A 33 -7.61 2.93 -9.31
N ASP A 34 -7.40 4.19 -9.75
CA ASP A 34 -6.39 4.56 -10.74
C ASP A 34 -5.00 4.82 -10.13
N THR A 35 -4.88 4.78 -8.80
CA THR A 35 -3.61 4.95 -8.08
C THR A 35 -2.73 3.71 -8.23
N ARG A 36 -1.43 3.91 -8.46
CA ARG A 36 -0.43 2.84 -8.43
C ARG A 36 0.49 3.03 -7.24
N LEU A 37 0.80 1.94 -6.55
CA LEU A 37 1.61 1.96 -5.35
C LEU A 37 2.92 1.20 -5.56
N ILE A 38 4.01 1.76 -5.05
CA ILE A 38 5.30 1.07 -4.92
C ILE A 38 5.64 1.08 -3.44
N LEU A 39 5.68 -0.11 -2.84
CA LEU A 39 5.99 -0.29 -1.42
C LEU A 39 7.48 -0.59 -1.26
N PHE A 40 8.14 0.17 -0.39
CA PHE A 40 9.51 -0.06 0.03
C PHE A 40 9.53 -0.62 1.44
N GLY A 41 10.22 -1.74 1.63
CA GLY A 41 10.32 -2.42 2.92
C GLY A 41 10.71 -3.88 2.80
N ASP A 42 10.44 -4.66 3.84
CA ASP A 42 10.62 -6.11 3.83
C ASP A 42 9.56 -6.79 2.94
N GLU A 43 10.00 -7.34 1.81
CA GLU A 43 9.12 -7.96 0.82
C GLU A 43 8.29 -9.12 1.38
N ALA A 44 8.85 -9.93 2.29
CA ALA A 44 8.14 -11.08 2.84
C ALA A 44 7.01 -10.64 3.78
N ALA A 45 7.29 -9.66 4.64
CA ALA A 45 6.29 -9.08 5.53
C ALA A 45 5.17 -8.38 4.74
N LEU A 46 5.56 -7.58 3.74
CA LEU A 46 4.61 -6.83 2.92
C LEU A 46 3.75 -7.74 2.03
N THR A 47 4.33 -8.79 1.44
CA THR A 47 3.57 -9.73 0.59
C THR A 47 2.46 -10.42 1.38
N LEU A 48 2.73 -10.82 2.63
CA LEU A 48 1.72 -11.44 3.49
C LEU A 48 0.59 -10.48 3.83
N LEU A 49 0.91 -9.22 4.14
CA LEU A 49 -0.09 -8.20 4.46
C LEU A 49 -0.92 -7.83 3.23
N VAL A 50 -0.29 -7.57 2.08
CA VAL A 50 -1.00 -7.26 0.83
C VAL A 50 -1.93 -8.40 0.43
N ALA A 51 -1.49 -9.66 0.54
CA ALA A 51 -2.34 -10.82 0.27
C ALA A 51 -3.58 -10.92 1.19
N ALA A 52 -3.53 -10.31 2.37
CA ALA A 52 -4.66 -10.25 3.30
C ALA A 52 -5.70 -9.17 2.94
N HIS A 53 -5.41 -8.26 2.00
CA HIS A 53 -6.32 -7.20 1.53
C HIS A 53 -6.73 -7.43 0.07
N PRO A 54 -7.90 -8.04 -0.18
CA PRO A 54 -8.38 -8.26 -1.55
C PRO A 54 -8.62 -6.92 -2.26
N GLY A 55 -7.86 -6.64 -3.32
CA GLY A 55 -7.99 -5.41 -4.12
C GLY A 55 -6.85 -4.40 -3.94
N LEU A 56 -5.92 -4.67 -3.03
CA LEU A 56 -4.60 -4.03 -2.98
C LEU A 56 -3.57 -4.88 -3.77
#